data_AF-A0A223NX36-F1
#
_entry.id   AF-A0A223NX36-F1
#
_cell.length_a   1.000
_cell.length_b   1.000
_cell.length_c   1.000
_cell.angle_alpha   90.00
_cell.angle_beta   90.00
_cell.angle_gamma   90.00
#
_symmetry.space_group_name_H-M   'P 1'
#
loop_
_entity.id
_entity.type
_entity.pdbx_description
1 polymer ?
#
loop_
_entity_poly.entity_id
_entity_poly.type
_entity_poly.pdbx_seq_one_letter_code
_entity_poly.pdbx_strand_id
1 'polypeptide(L)'
;MIANIKDSTWYTDTVTSSLTYNAAAKTKTFICEGTGFSKRISISLTKSTSINSSGFPLGTYTVDATPNLQLAYLTPQKNSEGNLVYTPNGTVAAGSGTVVVTAVDSVKNQITGTYSFTTLVNNYDSNGNVVSVTIANISGGGFNKVPYTFKSN
;
A
#
# COMPACT_ATOMS: atom_id res chain seq x y z
N MET A 1 7.15 9.82 1.42
CA MET A 1 5.74 9.50 1.74
C MET A 1 5.54 9.84 3.21
N ILE A 2 4.31 10.20 3.59
CA ILE A 2 3.96 10.58 4.97
C ILE A 2 2.64 9.90 5.34
N ALA A 3 2.46 9.58 6.63
CA ALA A 3 1.21 9.06 7.15
C ALA A 3 0.98 9.52 8.59
N ASN A 4 -0.27 9.63 9.01
CA ASN A 4 -0.66 9.73 10.41
C ASN A 4 -1.05 8.34 10.88
N ILE A 5 -0.25 7.75 11.78
CA ILE A 5 -0.44 6.40 12.32
C ILE A 5 -0.77 6.55 13.80
N LYS A 6 -1.99 6.18 14.22
CA LYS A 6 -2.45 6.32 15.62
C LYS A 6 -2.18 7.72 16.17
N ASP A 7 -2.61 8.74 15.42
CA ASP A 7 -2.48 10.17 15.77
C ASP A 7 -1.04 10.71 15.86
N SER A 8 -0.05 9.94 15.41
CA SER A 8 1.34 10.39 15.28
C SER A 8 1.77 10.45 13.82
N THR A 9 2.39 11.57 13.43
CA THR A 9 2.96 11.71 12.09
C THR A 9 4.17 10.80 11.93
N TRP A 10 4.15 9.97 10.90
CA TRP A 10 5.22 9.10 10.46
C TRP A 10 5.78 9.57 9.13
N TYR A 11 7.11 9.62 9.07
CA TYR A 11 7.86 9.97 7.87
C TYR A 11 8.63 8.74 7.38
N THR A 12 8.64 8.56 6.06
CA THR A 12 9.48 7.55 5.42
C THR A 12 10.92 8.02 5.31
N ASP A 13 11.87 7.11 5.55
CA ASP A 13 13.26 7.28 5.18
C ASP A 13 13.46 7.03 3.67
N THR A 14 12.76 6.01 3.14
CA THR A 14 12.82 5.63 1.73
C THR A 14 11.44 5.42 1.15
N VAL A 15 11.31 5.75 -0.14
CA VAL A 15 10.14 5.43 -0.94
C VAL A 15 10.60 4.76 -2.22
N THR A 16 10.06 3.58 -2.51
CA THR A 16 10.22 2.92 -3.80
C THR A 16 8.87 2.87 -4.49
N SER A 17 8.86 2.97 -5.82
CA SER A 17 7.64 2.74 -6.57
C SER A 17 7.90 2.24 -7.99
N SER A 18 6.93 1.49 -8.51
CA SER A 18 6.97 0.92 -9.85
C SER A 18 5.58 0.92 -10.48
N LEU A 19 5.56 1.00 -11.80
CA LEU A 19 4.38 0.82 -12.62
C LEU A 19 4.69 -0.27 -13.65
N THR A 20 3.96 -1.37 -13.59
CA THR A 20 4.13 -2.49 -14.53
C THR A 20 2.89 -2.62 -15.39
N TYR A 21 3.05 -2.65 -16.71
CA TYR A 21 2.02 -3.10 -17.64
C TYR A 21 2.25 -4.57 -17.98
N ASN A 22 1.21 -5.39 -17.84
CA ASN A 22 1.19 -6.78 -18.29
C ASN A 22 0.40 -6.88 -19.59
N ALA A 23 1.06 -7.20 -20.70
CA ALA A 23 0.47 -7.21 -22.03
C ALA A 23 -0.57 -8.33 -22.22
N ALA A 24 -0.33 -9.51 -21.64
CA ALA A 24 -1.22 -10.66 -21.75
C ALA A 24 -2.55 -10.42 -21.03
N ALA A 25 -2.48 -9.91 -19.79
CA ALA A 25 -3.67 -9.61 -18.98
C ALA A 25 -4.28 -8.24 -19.30
N LYS A 26 -3.59 -7.38 -20.05
CA LYS A 26 -3.93 -5.97 -20.26
C LYS A 26 -4.17 -5.23 -18.95
N THR A 27 -3.32 -5.47 -17.96
CA THR A 27 -3.40 -4.86 -16.63
C THR A 27 -2.23 -3.90 -16.39
N LYS A 28 -2.47 -2.87 -15.59
CA LYS A 28 -1.42 -2.05 -14.97
C LYS A 28 -1.42 -2.27 -13.48
N THR A 29 -0.25 -2.49 -12.91
CA THR A 29 -0.07 -2.57 -11.46
C THR A 29 0.93 -1.51 -11.02
N PHE A 30 0.46 -0.57 -10.21
CA PHE A 30 1.28 0.40 -9.52
C PHE A 30 1.57 -0.07 -8.10
N ILE A 31 2.84 -0.11 -7.72
CA ILE A 31 3.28 -0.44 -6.35
C ILE A 31 4.02 0.76 -5.79
N CYS A 32 3.71 1.17 -4.57
CA CYS A 32 4.46 2.17 -3.83
C CYS A 32 4.68 1.72 -2.39
N GLU A 33 5.93 1.71 -1.97
CA GLU A 33 6.31 1.33 -0.61
C GLU A 33 7.08 2.46 0.06
N GLY A 34 6.56 2.91 1.20
CA GLY A 34 7.27 3.79 2.11
C GLY A 34 7.85 2.99 3.27
N THR A 35 9.14 3.12 3.56
CA THR A 35 9.78 2.49 4.73
C THR A 35 10.44 3.55 5.59
N GLY A 36 10.25 3.47 6.91
CA GLY A 36 10.96 4.32 7.88
C GLY A 36 10.64 3.95 9.32
N PHE A 37 11.59 4.18 10.24
CA PHE A 37 11.43 3.88 11.67
C PHE A 37 10.87 2.48 11.96
N SER A 38 11.41 1.44 11.30
CA SER A 38 10.96 0.04 11.46
C SER A 38 9.48 -0.17 11.14
N LYS A 39 8.94 0.59 10.19
CA LYS A 39 7.56 0.47 9.69
C LYS A 39 7.59 0.57 8.17
N ARG A 40 6.64 -0.09 7.53
CA ARG A 40 6.42 0.03 6.08
C ARG A 40 4.93 0.20 5.78
N ILE A 41 4.61 1.09 4.86
CA ILE A 41 3.29 1.15 4.22
C ILE A 41 3.48 0.72 2.78
N SER A 42 2.66 -0.25 2.34
CA SER A 42 2.66 -0.76 0.97
C SER A 42 1.29 -0.49 0.33
N ILE A 43 1.32 0.07 -0.88
CA ILE A 43 0.16 0.37 -1.70
C ILE A 43 0.34 -0.39 -3.01
N SER A 44 -0.63 -1.23 -3.36
CA SER A 44 -0.69 -1.92 -4.66
C SER A 44 -2.03 -1.63 -5.33
N LEU A 45 -1.98 -0.97 -6.48
CA LEU A 45 -3.13 -0.61 -7.30
C LEU A 45 -3.08 -1.38 -8.61
N THR A 46 -4.10 -2.18 -8.90
CA THR A 46 -4.24 -2.90 -10.16
C THR A 46 -5.42 -2.37 -10.95
N LYS A 47 -5.19 -2.03 -12.22
CA LYS A 47 -6.21 -1.62 -13.17
C LYS A 47 -6.25 -2.54 -14.38
N SER A 48 -7.36 -3.23 -14.56
CA SER A 48 -7.71 -3.99 -15.77
C SER A 48 -8.00 -3.09 -16.97
N THR A 49 -8.01 -3.69 -18.17
CA THR A 49 -8.32 -3.01 -19.45
C THR A 49 -7.46 -1.77 -19.67
N SER A 50 -6.16 -1.88 -19.37
CA SER A 50 -5.19 -0.80 -19.48
C SER A 50 -4.46 -0.84 -20.83
N ILE A 51 -3.95 0.31 -21.25
CA ILE A 51 -3.08 0.46 -22.43
C ILE A 51 -1.61 0.44 -22.03
N ASN A 52 -0.72 0.01 -22.92
CA ASN A 52 0.72 0.07 -22.69
C ASN A 52 1.23 1.52 -22.73
N SER A 53 1.34 2.15 -21.56
CA SER A 53 1.89 3.51 -21.43
C SER A 53 2.41 3.73 -20.02
N SER A 54 3.31 4.71 -19.86
CA SER A 54 3.86 5.08 -18.55
C SER A 54 2.87 5.84 -17.65
N GLY A 55 1.66 6.17 -18.10
CA GLY A 55 0.63 6.80 -17.26
C GLY A 55 -0.17 5.81 -16.42
N PHE A 56 -0.79 6.28 -15.34
CA PHE A 56 -1.76 5.54 -14.54
C PHE A 56 -3.06 6.35 -14.43
N PRO A 57 -4.26 5.73 -14.38
CA PRO A 57 -5.49 6.50 -14.27
C PRO A 57 -5.56 7.29 -12.96
N LEU A 58 -6.13 8.49 -13.04
CA LEU A 58 -6.51 9.26 -11.87
C LEU A 58 -7.83 8.72 -11.32
N GLY A 59 -8.04 8.88 -10.02
CA GLY A 59 -9.30 8.53 -9.40
C GLY A 59 -9.16 7.98 -7.99
N THR A 60 -10.31 7.57 -7.46
CA THR A 60 -10.43 6.98 -6.14
C THR A 60 -10.53 5.47 -6.26
N TYR A 61 -9.71 4.78 -5.48
CA TYR A 61 -9.65 3.34 -5.37
C TYR A 61 -9.96 2.96 -3.94
N THR A 62 -10.84 1.99 -3.75
CA THR A 62 -11.25 1.51 -2.42
C THR A 62 -10.87 0.05 -2.27
N VAL A 63 -10.44 -0.35 -1.08
CA VAL A 63 -10.24 -1.77 -0.77
C VAL A 63 -11.62 -2.43 -0.84
N ASP A 64 -11.78 -3.41 -1.70
CA ASP A 64 -13.02 -4.17 -1.89
C ASP A 64 -12.72 -5.68 -1.85
N ALA A 65 -13.65 -6.51 -2.34
CA ALA A 65 -13.44 -7.96 -2.41
C ALA A 65 -12.50 -8.39 -3.56
N THR A 66 -11.99 -7.45 -4.36
CA THR A 66 -11.11 -7.68 -5.50
C THR A 66 -9.67 -7.27 -5.19
N PRO A 67 -8.67 -7.78 -5.91
CA PRO A 67 -7.27 -7.37 -5.71
C PRO A 67 -6.92 -6.02 -6.38
N ASN A 68 -7.91 -5.16 -6.68
CA ASN A 68 -7.69 -3.89 -7.38
C ASN A 68 -6.98 -2.86 -6.51
N LEU A 69 -7.23 -2.83 -5.19
CA LEU A 69 -6.46 -2.07 -4.23
C LEU A 69 -6.10 -2.96 -3.05
N GLN A 70 -4.81 -3.10 -2.79
CA GLN A 70 -4.28 -3.74 -1.59
C GLN A 70 -3.45 -2.73 -0.81
N LEU A 71 -3.72 -2.64 0.49
CA LEU A 71 -3.01 -1.79 1.43
C LEU A 71 -2.46 -2.67 2.54
N ALA A 72 -1.24 -2.38 2.97
CA ALA A 72 -0.65 -3.04 4.12
C ALA A 72 0.15 -2.04 4.96
N TYR A 73 -0.01 -2.15 6.27
CA TYR A 73 0.92 -1.60 7.24
C TYR A 73 1.75 -2.76 7.78
N LEU A 74 3.07 -2.72 7.61
CA LEU A 74 3.97 -3.80 7.97
C LEU A 74 4.93 -3.35 9.07
N THR A 75 5.23 -4.27 9.97
CA THR A 75 6.23 -4.12 11.04
C THR A 75 7.22 -5.29 11.00
N PRO A 76 8.47 -5.10 11.43
CA PRO A 76 9.46 -6.16 11.44
C PRO A 76 9.04 -7.26 12.41
N GLN A 77 9.14 -8.51 11.96
CA GLN A 77 8.93 -9.73 12.72
C GLN A 77 10.06 -10.70 12.35
N LYS A 78 10.44 -11.60 13.25
CA LYS A 78 11.38 -12.67 12.91
C LYS A 78 10.66 -13.77 12.15
N ASN A 79 11.20 -14.20 11.01
CA ASN A 79 10.72 -15.39 10.31
C ASN A 79 11.19 -16.67 11.04
N SER A 80 10.82 -17.85 10.52
CA SER A 80 11.20 -19.16 11.08
C SER A 80 12.72 -19.41 11.13
N GLU A 81 13.50 -18.67 10.36
CA GLU A 81 14.97 -18.73 10.31
C GLU A 81 15.63 -17.69 11.24
N GLY A 82 14.83 -16.88 11.94
CA GLY A 82 15.29 -15.82 12.84
C GLY A 82 15.61 -14.49 12.14
N ASN A 83 15.44 -14.39 10.83
CA ASN A 83 15.68 -13.18 10.04
C ASN A 83 14.54 -12.17 10.23
N LEU A 84 14.87 -10.88 10.41
CA LEU A 84 13.87 -9.82 10.47
C LEU A 84 13.28 -9.55 9.08
N VAL A 85 11.97 -9.72 8.96
CA VAL A 85 11.20 -9.48 7.74
C VAL A 85 10.01 -8.56 8.03
N TYR A 86 9.64 -7.72 7.08
CA TYR A 86 8.43 -6.91 7.19
C TYR A 86 7.20 -7.80 6.96
N THR A 87 6.36 -7.91 7.98
CA THR A 87 5.13 -8.71 7.93
C THR A 87 3.92 -7.79 8.13
N PRO A 88 2.80 -7.99 7.42
CA PRO A 88 1.58 -7.25 7.67
C PRO A 88 1.18 -7.27 9.15
N ASN A 89 0.99 -6.09 9.71
CA ASN A 89 0.48 -5.87 11.05
C ASN A 89 -1.05 -5.75 10.97
N GLY A 90 -1.68 -6.91 10.81
CA GLY A 90 -3.12 -7.04 10.64
C GLY A 90 -3.57 -7.05 9.19
N THR A 91 -4.88 -7.12 9.02
CA THR A 91 -5.55 -7.15 7.71
C THR A 91 -6.33 -5.87 7.47
N VAL A 92 -6.35 -5.41 6.22
CA VAL A 92 -7.23 -4.31 5.79
C VAL A 92 -8.48 -4.96 5.19
N ALA A 93 -9.62 -4.80 5.86
CA ALA A 93 -10.89 -5.35 5.38
C ALA A 93 -11.45 -4.53 4.19
N ALA A 94 -12.35 -5.15 3.42
CA ALA A 94 -13.12 -4.44 2.41
C ALA A 94 -13.84 -3.22 3.03
N GLY A 95 -13.84 -2.10 2.32
CA GLY A 95 -14.36 -0.81 2.80
C GLY A 95 -13.46 -0.08 3.80
N SER A 96 -12.37 -0.70 4.29
CA SER A 96 -11.52 -0.12 5.35
C SER A 96 -10.24 0.54 4.81
N GLY A 97 -10.20 0.89 3.53
CA GLY A 97 -9.04 1.54 2.93
C GLY A 97 -9.37 2.24 1.62
N THR A 98 -8.69 3.36 1.36
CA THR A 98 -8.85 4.17 0.15
C THR A 98 -7.52 4.75 -0.29
N VAL A 99 -7.31 4.84 -1.60
CA VAL A 99 -6.24 5.59 -2.24
C VAL A 99 -6.84 6.50 -3.29
N VAL A 100 -6.43 7.76 -3.32
CA VAL A 100 -6.82 8.72 -4.35
C VAL A 100 -5.57 9.11 -5.13
N VAL A 101 -5.52 8.76 -6.41
CA VAL A 101 -4.47 9.21 -7.33
C VAL A 101 -4.90 10.55 -7.93
N THR A 102 -4.18 11.61 -7.60
CA THR A 102 -4.56 13.00 -7.93
C THR A 102 -3.76 13.57 -9.09
N ALA A 103 -2.54 13.09 -9.33
CA ALA A 103 -1.76 13.50 -10.50
C ALA A 103 -0.77 12.41 -10.93
N VAL A 104 -0.56 12.31 -12.25
CA VAL A 104 0.48 11.48 -12.87
C VAL A 104 1.17 12.32 -13.95
N ASP A 105 2.49 12.47 -13.83
CA ASP A 105 3.36 13.00 -14.89
C ASP A 105 4.07 11.81 -15.54
N SER A 106 3.55 11.36 -16.68
CA SER A 106 4.06 10.19 -17.40
C SER A 106 5.35 10.45 -18.17
N VAL A 107 5.77 11.72 -18.29
CA VAL A 107 7.05 12.10 -18.91
C VAL A 107 8.17 11.99 -17.89
N LYS A 108 7.93 12.48 -16.66
CA LYS A 108 8.88 12.41 -15.55
C LYS A 108 8.76 11.13 -14.73
N ASN A 109 7.77 10.30 -15.03
CA ASN A 109 7.37 9.14 -14.25
C ASN A 109 7.18 9.48 -12.77
N GLN A 110 6.33 10.47 -12.49
CA GLN A 110 6.01 10.90 -11.13
C GLN A 110 4.52 10.74 -10.85
N ILE A 111 4.18 10.32 -9.64
CA ILE A 111 2.79 10.13 -9.21
C ILE A 111 2.53 10.79 -7.86
N THR A 112 1.33 11.34 -7.71
CA THR A 112 0.86 12.01 -6.50
C THR A 112 -0.50 11.49 -6.11
N GLY A 113 -0.72 11.34 -4.81
CA GLY A 113 -1.97 10.84 -4.26
C GLY A 113 -1.98 10.81 -2.74
N THR A 114 -3.16 10.49 -2.22
CA THR A 114 -3.44 10.37 -0.78
C THR A 114 -4.00 8.99 -0.47
N TYR A 115 -3.91 8.57 0.79
CA TYR A 115 -4.46 7.30 1.23
C TYR A 115 -4.88 7.35 2.70
N SER A 116 -5.78 6.46 3.07
CA SER A 116 -6.15 6.17 4.46
C SER A 116 -6.62 4.73 4.55
N PHE A 117 -6.37 4.07 5.69
CA PHE A 117 -6.86 2.72 5.92
C PHE A 117 -6.77 2.33 7.40
N THR A 118 -7.49 1.28 7.76
CA THR A 118 -7.42 0.67 9.09
C THR A 118 -6.97 -0.78 8.95
N THR A 119 -5.98 -1.19 9.75
CA THR A 119 -5.64 -2.61 9.92
C THR A 119 -6.20 -3.15 11.23
N LEU A 120 -6.65 -4.40 11.20
CA LEU A 120 -7.13 -5.15 12.36
C LEU A 120 -6.24 -6.37 12.60
N VAL A 121 -5.75 -6.51 13.83
CA VAL A 121 -5.04 -7.70 14.30
C VAL A 121 -5.89 -8.35 15.37
N ASN A 122 -6.36 -9.57 15.12
CA ASN A 122 -6.97 -10.39 16.16
C ASN A 122 -5.84 -11.12 16.91
N ASN A 123 -5.80 -10.96 18.22
CA ASN A 123 -4.92 -11.72 19.10
C ASN A 123 -5.73 -12.88 19.69
N TYR A 124 -5.14 -14.08 19.69
CA TYR A 124 -5.82 -15.30 20.10
C TYR A 124 -5.18 -15.90 21.36
N ASP A 125 -5.98 -16.58 22.18
CA ASP A 125 -5.47 -17.45 23.25
C ASP A 125 -4.93 -18.78 22.68
N SER A 126 -4.42 -19.64 23.56
CA SER A 126 -3.93 -20.98 23.20
C SER A 126 -5.01 -21.92 22.65
N ASN A 127 -6.29 -21.57 22.82
CA ASN A 127 -7.44 -22.35 22.37
C ASN A 127 -8.00 -21.84 21.04
N GLY A 128 -7.41 -20.78 20.47
CA GLY A 128 -7.87 -20.16 19.22
C GLY A 128 -9.02 -19.18 19.38
N ASN A 129 -9.37 -18.77 20.59
CA ASN A 129 -10.38 -17.72 20.83
C ASN A 129 -9.75 -16.34 20.70
N VAL A 130 -10.46 -15.38 20.10
CA VAL A 130 -10.01 -13.98 20.08
C VAL A 130 -10.07 -13.42 21.49
N VAL A 131 -8.95 -12.96 22.02
CA VAL A 131 -8.85 -12.33 23.35
C VAL A 131 -8.74 -10.81 23.28
N SER A 132 -8.22 -10.27 22.18
CA SER A 132 -8.18 -8.83 21.96
C SER A 132 -8.03 -8.50 20.47
N VAL A 133 -8.35 -7.26 20.11
CA VAL A 133 -8.16 -6.73 18.76
C VAL A 133 -7.27 -5.50 18.85
N THR A 134 -6.13 -5.54 18.17
CA THR A 134 -5.27 -4.37 17.99
C THR A 134 -5.62 -3.69 16.68
N ILE A 135 -5.89 -2.38 16.75
CA ILE A 135 -6.20 -1.56 15.58
C ILE A 135 -4.99 -0.67 15.28
N ALA A 136 -4.56 -0.61 14.02
CA ALA A 136 -3.71 0.47 13.53
C ALA A 136 -4.49 1.32 12.53
N ASN A 137 -4.86 2.52 12.94
CA ASN A 137 -5.54 3.48 12.09
C ASN A 137 -4.49 4.37 11.40
N ILE A 138 -4.50 4.33 10.06
CA ILE A 138 -3.79 5.26 9.20
C ILE A 138 -4.84 6.27 8.72
N SER A 139 -5.03 7.33 9.51
CA SER A 139 -6.13 8.28 9.32
C SER A 139 -5.97 9.14 8.07
N GLY A 140 -4.74 9.31 7.61
CA GLY A 140 -4.43 9.98 6.37
C GLY A 140 -2.93 9.91 6.06
N GLY A 141 -2.60 9.86 4.78
CA GLY A 141 -1.23 9.84 4.30
C GLY A 141 -1.16 10.29 2.85
N GLY A 142 0.06 10.50 2.37
CA GLY A 142 0.29 10.98 1.02
C GLY A 142 1.64 10.57 0.44
N PHE A 143 1.64 10.45 -0.87
CA PHE A 143 2.83 10.38 -1.71
C PHE A 143 2.76 11.56 -2.68
N ASN A 144 3.79 12.39 -2.73
CA ASN A 144 3.83 13.61 -3.52
C ASN A 144 5.00 13.55 -4.50
N LYS A 145 4.69 13.61 -5.81
CA LYS A 145 5.66 13.53 -6.90
C LYS A 145 6.67 12.39 -6.73
N VAL A 146 6.20 11.23 -6.26
CA VAL A 146 7.06 10.07 -6.05
C VAL A 146 7.49 9.54 -7.42
N PRO A 147 8.81 9.41 -7.69
CA PRO A 147 9.28 8.84 -8.94
C PRO A 147 9.01 7.33 -8.96
N TYR A 148 8.54 6.83 -10.11
CA TYR A 148 8.35 5.40 -10.36
C TYR A 148 9.17 4.91 -11.55
N THR A 149 9.48 3.62 -11.55
CA THR A 149 10.02 2.94 -12.73
C THR A 149 8.87 2.34 -13.54
N PHE A 150 8.85 2.58 -14.86
CA PHE A 150 7.88 1.94 -15.75
C PHE A 150 8.48 0.70 -16.41
N LYS A 151 7.76 -0.42 -16.38
CA LYS A 151 8.12 -1.67 -17.06
C LYS A 151 6.91 -2.22 -17.82
N SER A 152 7.18 -2.83 -18.98
CA SER A 152 6.20 -3.57 -19.77
C SER A 152 6.66 -5.02 -19.84
N ASN A 153 5.79 -5.94 -19.45
CA ASN A 153 6.02 -7.39 -19.44
C ASN A 153 4.99 -8.11 -20.31
#